data_AF-F0YQG1-F1
#
_entry.id   AF-F0YQG1-F1
#
_cell.length_a   1.000
_cell.length_b   1.000
_cell.length_c   1.000
_cell.angle_alpha   90.00
_cell.angle_beta   90.00
_cell.angle_gamma   90.00
#
_symmetry.space_group_name_H-M   'P 1'
#
loop_
_entity.id
_entity.type
_entity.pdbx_description
1 polymer ?
#
loop_
_entity_poly.entity_id
_entity_poly.type
_entity_poly.pdbx_seq_one_letter_code
_entity_poly.pdbx_strand_id
1 'polypeptide(L)' 'VLLCKLINVIQPGSVKKINKGSFAFKQIDNIGMFLRGCEALGMPRADCFSANDLYQGDNMKKVLACLDSLGGLCQ' A
#
# COMPACT_ATOMS: atom_id res chain seq x y z
N VAL A 1 6.89 -4.10 3.01
CA VAL A 1 6.99 -4.15 4.50
C VAL A 1 6.63 -2.82 5.13
N LEU A 2 7.33 -1.72 4.81
CA LEU A 2 7.03 -0.39 5.40
C LEU A 2 5.59 0.07 5.15
N LEU A 3 5.11 -0.06 3.91
CA LEU A 3 3.72 0.27 3.55
C LEU A 3 2.69 -0.48 4.41
N CYS A 4 2.86 -1.79 4.59
CA CYS A 4 1.98 -2.58 5.45
C CYS A 4 2.02 -2.13 6.93
N LYS A 5 3.16 -1.62 7.41
CA LYS A 5 3.24 -1.04 8.75
C LYS A 5 2.53 0.30 8.81
N LEU A 6 2.72 1.16 7.80
CA LEU A 6 2.08 2.47 7.71
C LEU A 6 0.55 2.34 7.80
N ILE A 7 -0.04 1.47 6.99
CA ILE A 7 -1.50 1.28 7.00
C ILE A 7 -2.00 0.69 8.33
N ASN A 8 -1.20 -0.14 9.01
CA ASN A 8 -1.55 -0.66 10.34
C ASN A 8 -1.50 0.40 11.44
N VAL A 9 -0.70 1.47 11.26
CA VAL A 9 -0.67 2.61 12.18
C VAL A 9 -1.93 3.45 12.00
N ILE A 10 -2.34 3.68 10.75
CA ILE A 10 -3.55 4.44 10.41
C ILE A 10 -4.81 3.67 10.80
N GLN A 11 -4.90 2.42 10.37
CA GLN A 11 -6.01 1.53 10.63
C GLN A 11 -5.51 0.25 11.29
N PRO A 12 -5.61 0.15 12.62
CA PRO A 12 -5.18 -1.03 13.36
C PRO A 12 -5.87 -2.30 12.84
N GLY A 13 -5.06 -3.29 12.47
CA GLY A 13 -5.56 -4.59 12.01
C GLY A 13 -5.73 -4.75 10.50
N SER A 14 -5.43 -3.72 9.70
CA SER A 14 -5.50 -3.79 8.22
C SER A 14 -4.62 -4.87 7.61
N VAL A 15 -3.41 -5.08 8.15
CA VAL A 15 -2.48 -6.12 7.71
C VAL A 15 -2.09 -7.00 8.90
N LYS A 16 -2.75 -8.16 9.01
CA LYS A 16 -2.50 -9.13 10.10
C LYS A 16 -1.11 -9.76 10.06
N LYS A 17 -0.60 -10.06 8.86
CA LYS A 17 0.69 -10.74 8.67
C LYS A 17 1.45 -10.10 7.53
N ILE A 18 2.60 -9.49 7.85
CA ILE A 18 3.49 -8.90 6.86
C ILE A 18 4.47 -9.98 6.41
N ASN A 19 4.48 -10.27 5.11
CA ASN A 19 5.41 -11.24 4.56
C ASN A 19 6.83 -10.66 4.55
N LYS A 20 7.76 -11.34 5.22
CA LYS A 20 9.19 -11.02 5.21
C LYS A 20 9.92 -12.03 4.31
N GLY A 21 10.81 -11.55 3.46
CA GLY A 21 11.62 -12.38 2.55
C GLY A 21 11.83 -11.74 1.17
N SER A 22 12.83 -12.23 0.46
CA SER A 22 13.26 -11.70 -0.85
C SER A 22 12.46 -12.23 -2.04
N PHE A 23 11.48 -13.10 -1.81
CA PHE A 23 10.67 -13.66 -2.89
C PHE A 23 9.69 -12.62 -3.45
N ALA A 24 9.67 -12.47 -4.78
CA ALA A 24 8.83 -11.53 -5.51
C ALA A 24 7.35 -11.60 -5.11
N PHE A 25 6.77 -12.80 -5.06
CA PHE A 25 5.36 -13.00 -4.74
C PHE A 25 5.00 -12.47 -3.33
N LYS A 26 5.92 -12.58 -2.35
CA LYS A 26 5.70 -12.05 -0.99
C LYS A 26 5.69 -10.51 -0.98
N GLN A 27 6.51 -9.90 -1.82
CA GLN A 27 6.56 -8.44 -1.94
C GLN A 27 5.30 -7.92 -2.64
N ILE A 28 4.86 -8.56 -3.71
CA ILE A 28 3.61 -8.24 -4.41
C ILE A 28 2.40 -8.42 -3.49
N ASP A 29 2.35 -9.51 -2.72
CA ASP A 29 1.25 -9.75 -1.78
C ASP A 29 1.19 -8.68 -0.67
N ASN A 30 2.33 -8.25 -0.14
CA ASN A 30 2.41 -7.12 0.79
C ASN A 30 1.85 -5.83 0.18
N ILE A 31 2.12 -5.56 -1.10
CA ILE A 31 1.57 -4.38 -1.79
C ILE A 31 0.06 -4.51 -1.90
N GLY A 32 -0.45 -5.67 -2.31
CA GLY A 32 -1.89 -5.92 -2.37
C GLY A 32 -2.59 -5.82 -1.01
N MET A 33 -1.92 -6.17 0.09
CA MET A 33 -2.43 -5.95 1.44
C MET A 33 -2.52 -4.46 1.81
N PHE A 34 -1.51 -3.67 1.43
CA PHE A 34 -1.53 -2.22 1.63
C PHE A 34 -2.69 -1.57 0.86
N LEU A 35 -2.82 -1.88 -0.43
CA LEU A 35 -3.87 -1.30 -1.29
C LEU A 35 -5.28 -1.62 -0.78
N ARG A 36 -5.52 -2.87 -0.33
CA ARG A 36 -6.79 -3.25 0.30
C ARG A 36 -7.09 -2.45 1.57
N GLY A 37 -6.06 -2.14 2.36
CA GLY A 37 -6.22 -1.27 3.53
C GLY A 37 -6.56 0.17 3.14
N CYS A 38 -5.93 0.71 2.09
CA CYS A 38 -6.29 2.02 1.55
C CYS A 38 -7.74 2.05 1.04
N GLU A 39 -8.17 1.03 0.29
CA GLU A 39 -9.56 0.92 -0.16
C GLU A 39 -10.55 0.85 1.03
N ALA A 40 -10.18 0.13 2.11
CA ALA A 40 -10.98 0.05 3.32
C ALA A 40 -11.10 1.40 4.07
N LEU A 41 -10.14 2.31 3.88
CA LEU A 41 -10.18 3.69 4.38
C LEU A 41 -11.05 4.62 3.50
N GLY A 42 -11.61 4.11 2.40
CA GLY A 42 -12.41 4.90 1.46
C GLY A 42 -11.60 5.54 0.33
N MET A 43 -10.33 5.13 0.15
CA MET A 43 -9.51 5.64 -0.93
C MET A 43 -10.00 5.12 -2.30
N PRO A 44 -10.18 6.00 -3.31
CA PRO A 44 -10.54 5.57 -4.66
C PRO A 44 -9.44 4.72 -5.28
N ARG A 45 -9.83 3.64 -5.97
CA ARG A 45 -8.88 2.77 -6.68
C ARG A 45 -8.10 3.48 -7.78
N ALA A 46 -8.64 4.58 -8.30
CA ALA A 46 -7.95 5.44 -9.27
C ALA A 46 -6.71 6.12 -8.66
N ASP A 47 -6.79 6.50 -7.38
CA ASP A 47 -5.72 7.16 -6.63
C ASP A 47 -4.74 6.15 -6.02
N CYS A 48 -5.12 4.87 -5.98
CA CYS A 48 -4.24 3.76 -5.64
C CYS A 48 -3.27 3.39 -6.78
N PHE A 49 -2.06 3.00 -6.42
CA PHE A 49 -1.07 2.46 -7.36
C PHE A 49 -1.20 0.94 -7.55
N SER A 50 -0.57 0.40 -8.59
CA SER A 50 -0.55 -1.05 -8.90
C SER A 50 0.72 -1.72 -8.38
N ALA A 51 0.69 -3.04 -8.18
CA ALA A 51 1.87 -3.77 -7.70
C ALA A 51 3.13 -3.54 -8.57
N ASN A 52 2.97 -3.45 -9.89
CA ASN A 52 4.06 -3.19 -10.83
C ASN A 52 4.65 -1.78 -10.67
N ASP A 53 3.82 -0.78 -10.40
CA ASP A 53 4.26 0.63 -10.26
C ASP A 53 5.35 0.78 -9.20
N LEU A 54 5.22 0.03 -8.11
CA LEU A 54 6.18 0.00 -7.01
C LEU A 54 7.24 -1.11 -7.14
N TYR A 55 6.84 -2.32 -7.53
CA TYR A 55 7.74 -3.47 -7.58
C TYR A 55 8.74 -3.39 -8.74
N GLN A 56 8.29 -3.00 -9.93
CA GLN A 56 9.15 -2.79 -11.09
C GLN A 56 9.64 -1.34 -11.22
N GLY A 57 9.10 -0.43 -10.40
CA GLY A 57 9.42 1.00 -10.46
C GLY A 57 8.85 1.70 -11.68
N ASP A 58 7.83 1.13 -12.33
CA ASP A 58 7.24 1.63 -13.57
C ASP A 58 6.63 3.04 -13.39
N ASN A 59 6.01 3.31 -12.24
CA ASN A 59 5.40 4.60 -11.96
C ASN A 59 5.44 5.00 -10.48
N MET A 60 6.61 5.43 -10.02
CA MET A 60 6.82 5.93 -8.66
C MET A 60 6.03 7.22 -8.35
N LYS A 61 5.66 8.01 -9.37
CA LYS A 61 4.83 9.22 -9.17
C LYS A 61 3.44 8.84 -8.65
N LYS A 62 2.86 7.76 -9.17
CA LYS A 62 1.56 7.25 -8.71
C LYS A 62 1.64 6.72 -7.27
N VAL A 63 2.76 6.11 -6.88
CA VAL A 63 3.02 5.70 -5.50
C VAL A 63 3.02 6.91 -4.57
N LEU A 64 3.72 7.99 -4.94
CA LEU A 64 3.78 9.22 -4.14
C LEU A 64 2.40 9.88 -4.02
N ALA A 65 1.65 10.00 -5.12
CA ALA A 65 0.30 10.53 -5.11
C ALA A 65 -0.63 9.71 -4.18
N CYS A 66 -0.52 8.39 -4.21
CA CYS A 66 -1.28 7.53 -3.30
C CYS A 66 -0.94 7.79 -1.82
N LEU A 67 0.34 8.00 -1.49
CA LEU A 67 0.75 8.33 -0.12
C LEU A 67 0.26 9.71 0.32
N ASP A 68 0.25 10.69 -0.58
CA ASP A 68 -0.25 12.04 -0.32
C ASP A 68 -1.77 12.04 -0.06
N SER A 69 -2.54 11.37 -0.93
CA SER A 69 -3.99 11.20 -0.74
C SER A 69 -4.31 10.40 0.52
N LEU A 70 -3.52 9.37 0.85
CA LEU A 70 -3.67 8.64 2.11
C LEU A 70 -3.42 9.55 3.32
N GLY A 71 -2.40 10.41 3.26
CA GLY A 71 -2.13 11.42 4.28
C GLY A 71 -3.29 12.37 4.49
N GLY A 72 -3.89 12.88 3.40
CA GLY A 72 -5.06 13.74 3.46
C GLY A 72 -6.31 13.09 4.04
N LEU A 73 -6.47 11.76 3.91
CA LEU A 73 -7.58 11.01 4.52
C LEU A 73 -7.42 10.80 6.04
N CYS A 74 -6.22 11.00 6.59
CA CYS A 74 -5.89 10.73 7.98
C CYS A 74 -5.79 11.99 8.86
N GLN A 75 -6.06 13.18 8.32
CA GLN A 75 -6.08 14.47 9.05
C GLN A 75 -7.43 14.72 9.72
#